data_AF-A0A7Z1TU60-F1
#
_entry.id   AF-A0A7Z1TU60-F1
#
_cell.length_a   1.000
_cell.length_b   1.000
_cell.length_c   1.000
_cell.angle_alpha   90.00
_cell.angle_beta   90.00
_cell.angle_gamma   90.00
#
_symmetry.space_group_name_H-M   'P 1'
#
loop_
_entity.id
_entity.type
_entity.pdbx_description
1 polymer ?
#
loop_
_entity_poly.entity_id
_entity_poly.type
_entity_poly.pdbx_seq_one_letter_code
_entity_poly.pdbx_strand_id
1 'polypeptide(L)'
;MTEEHPPELDRSIPARLRPLVARLLEIQRKCGSLGPRNEEARDMAARLQAIIAELSGGDGDGLPPPRCRELARQLFPVARLFESLGFMSVAREVSHVERLLREMDPDGATPPPPAPAPTPAPPVEARQPAPAEPSLPEVSPPPQRSPKAVVLGLAVLVLAVVAAVVVVIRSQAGRAPDRSLPVGSPVAGGSAAPGAQTTTAARTPAGARSSRAAGSRARLADLIGQARLALQAGDLDRATDLLNEAAAVDVEAGVVRETAQELVTALVERSDQAAGNADWERAAGLLERARDLALRFDLSTRPIDKAVRRQGGLERYRRLGPQDISALQAAIGSRVIVFTDGATREGRLLAVTGGSLRLQLGLDVADDGTLLHTSEVPLASVHEVRVYPD
;
A
#
# COMPACT_ATOMS: atom_id res chain seq x y z
N MET A 1 19.42 10.48 -32.51
CA MET A 1 18.64 9.23 -32.49
C MET A 1 19.52 8.17 -33.12
N THR A 2 20.17 7.34 -32.30
CA THR A 2 20.92 6.17 -32.76
C THR A 2 19.90 5.09 -33.06
N GLU A 3 19.83 4.62 -34.31
CA GLU A 3 19.06 3.44 -34.69
C GLU A 3 19.65 2.23 -33.94
N GLU A 4 19.05 1.83 -32.82
CA GLU A 4 19.41 0.61 -32.13
C GLU A 4 18.98 -0.58 -32.99
N HIS A 5 19.94 -1.23 -33.65
CA HIS A 5 19.71 -2.53 -34.25
C HIS A 5 19.24 -3.53 -33.17
N PRO A 6 18.24 -4.38 -33.48
CA PRO A 6 17.81 -5.42 -32.57
C PRO A 6 19.00 -6.34 -32.25
N PRO A 7 19.17 -6.78 -30.99
CA PRO A 7 20.28 -7.64 -30.62
C PRO A 7 20.23 -8.92 -31.46
N GLU A 8 21.32 -9.23 -32.15
CA GLU A 8 21.47 -10.52 -32.83
C GLU A 8 21.43 -11.64 -31.77
N LEU A 9 20.32 -12.36 -31.71
CA LEU A 9 20.16 -13.49 -30.81
C LEU A 9 21.07 -14.64 -31.27
N ASP A 10 21.71 -15.30 -30.32
CA ASP A 10 22.50 -16.50 -30.59
C ASP A 10 21.63 -17.56 -31.29
N ARG A 11 22.16 -18.13 -32.37
CA ARG A 11 21.47 -19.15 -33.18
C ARG A 11 21.29 -20.46 -32.42
N SER A 12 22.07 -20.65 -31.35
CA SER A 12 21.96 -21.76 -30.39
C SER A 12 20.67 -21.73 -29.56
N ILE A 13 19.90 -20.64 -29.56
CA ILE A 13 18.66 -20.58 -28.78
C ILE A 13 17.56 -21.35 -29.54
N PRO A 14 16.86 -22.30 -28.90
CA PRO A 14 15.73 -23.01 -29.50
C PRO A 14 14.73 -22.02 -30.10
N ALA A 15 14.29 -22.26 -31.34
CA ALA A 15 13.47 -21.32 -32.10
C ALA A 15 12.22 -20.81 -31.34
N ARG A 16 11.61 -21.69 -30.54
CA ARG A 16 10.45 -21.38 -29.68
C ARG A 16 10.75 -20.41 -28.52
N LEU A 17 11.99 -20.37 -28.02
CA LEU A 17 12.41 -19.54 -26.88
C LEU A 17 12.92 -18.16 -27.33
N ARG A 18 13.36 -18.01 -28.57
CA ARG A 18 13.87 -16.75 -29.13
C ARG A 18 12.98 -15.52 -28.87
N PRO A 19 11.66 -15.54 -29.09
CA PRO A 19 10.82 -14.36 -28.81
C PRO A 19 10.78 -14.02 -27.31
N LEU A 20 10.82 -15.01 -26.43
CA LEU A 20 10.85 -14.80 -24.98
C LEU A 20 12.18 -14.20 -24.54
N VAL A 21 13.30 -14.73 -25.04
CA VAL A 21 14.64 -14.22 -24.75
C VAL A 21 14.81 -12.78 -25.27
N ALA A 22 14.37 -12.50 -26.49
CA ALA A 22 14.35 -11.13 -27.02
C ALA A 22 13.59 -10.18 -26.09
N ARG A 23 12.40 -10.58 -25.62
CA ARG A 23 11.60 -9.72 -24.76
C ARG A 23 12.23 -9.52 -23.38
N LEU A 24 12.82 -10.55 -22.79
CA LEU A 24 13.54 -10.44 -21.53
C LEU A 24 14.78 -9.55 -21.65
N LEU A 25 15.53 -9.62 -22.76
CA LEU A 25 16.65 -8.73 -23.05
C LEU A 25 16.21 -7.26 -23.18
N GLU A 26 15.06 -7.01 -23.82
CA GLU A 26 14.48 -5.67 -23.91
C GLU A 26 14.10 -5.13 -22.52
N ILE A 27 13.46 -5.94 -21.68
CA ILE A 27 13.11 -5.59 -20.31
C ILE A 27 14.39 -5.31 -19.49
N GLN A 28 15.40 -6.15 -19.63
CA GLN A 28 16.68 -5.96 -18.96
C GLN A 28 17.36 -4.65 -19.39
N ARG A 29 17.34 -4.30 -20.69
CA ARG A 29 17.85 -3.02 -21.20
C ARG A 29 17.11 -1.84 -20.58
N LYS A 30 15.77 -1.92 -20.49
CA LYS A 30 14.93 -0.93 -19.79
C LYS A 30 15.31 -0.81 -18.31
N CYS A 31 15.68 -1.89 -17.64
CA CYS A 31 16.18 -1.82 -16.26
C CYS A 31 17.51 -1.07 -16.18
N GLY A 32 18.41 -1.27 -17.15
CA GLY A 32 19.68 -0.55 -17.23
C GLY A 32 19.53 0.95 -17.45
N SER A 33 18.50 1.38 -18.19
CA SER A 33 18.24 2.81 -18.45
C SER A 33 17.65 3.56 -17.26
N LEU A 34 17.14 2.86 -16.22
CA LEU A 34 16.68 3.48 -14.96
C LEU A 34 17.82 4.08 -14.11
N GLY A 35 19.07 3.95 -14.58
CA GLY A 35 20.24 4.64 -14.05
C GLY A 35 20.95 3.87 -12.94
N PRO A 36 22.27 4.10 -12.74
CA PRO A 36 23.12 3.31 -11.83
C PRO A 36 22.76 3.46 -10.35
N ARG A 37 21.97 4.50 -10.00
CA ARG A 37 21.58 4.81 -8.62
C ARG A 37 20.43 3.94 -8.10
N ASN A 38 19.72 3.22 -8.96
CA ASN A 38 18.65 2.34 -8.55
C ASN A 38 19.20 0.92 -8.30
N GLU A 39 19.47 0.59 -7.04
CA GLU A 39 19.96 -0.74 -6.62
C GLU A 39 18.99 -1.86 -7.00
N GLU A 40 17.69 -1.65 -6.84
CA GLU A 40 16.67 -2.64 -7.16
C GLU A 40 16.61 -2.91 -8.67
N ALA A 41 16.76 -1.88 -9.50
CA ALA A 41 16.84 -2.04 -10.96
C ALA A 41 18.09 -2.84 -11.38
N ARG A 42 19.22 -2.64 -10.69
CA ARG A 42 20.44 -3.45 -10.92
C ARG A 42 20.23 -4.90 -10.53
N ASP A 43 19.63 -5.16 -9.37
CA ASP A 43 19.33 -6.52 -8.92
C ASP A 43 18.34 -7.24 -9.87
N MET A 44 17.34 -6.51 -10.37
CA MET A 44 16.40 -7.03 -11.38
C MET A 44 17.10 -7.35 -12.69
N ALA A 45 17.95 -6.45 -13.19
CA ALA A 45 18.71 -6.68 -14.41
C ALA A 45 19.66 -7.89 -14.29
N ALA A 46 20.28 -8.07 -13.12
CA ALA A 46 21.13 -9.23 -12.84
C ALA A 46 20.33 -10.55 -12.79
N ARG A 47 19.15 -10.55 -12.17
CA ARG A 47 18.25 -11.72 -12.14
C ARG A 47 17.74 -12.08 -13.53
N LEU A 48 17.32 -11.08 -14.32
CA LEU A 48 16.90 -11.28 -15.70
C LEU A 48 18.05 -11.82 -16.56
N GLN A 49 19.26 -11.31 -16.39
CA GLN A 49 20.45 -11.83 -17.08
C GLN A 49 20.70 -13.30 -16.78
N ALA A 50 20.58 -13.72 -15.51
CA ALA A 50 20.77 -15.12 -15.12
C ALA A 50 19.71 -16.04 -15.79
N ILE A 51 18.45 -15.60 -15.80
CA ILE A 51 17.35 -16.33 -16.46
C ILE A 51 17.55 -16.41 -17.98
N ILE A 52 17.98 -15.31 -18.60
CA ILE A 52 18.30 -15.25 -20.04
C ILE A 52 19.45 -16.21 -20.38
N ALA A 53 20.49 -16.24 -19.54
CA ALA A 53 21.63 -17.14 -19.74
C ALA A 53 21.20 -18.61 -19.64
N GLU A 54 20.35 -18.96 -18.67
CA GLU A 54 19.82 -20.32 -18.53
C GLU A 54 18.90 -20.72 -19.69
N LEU A 55 18.05 -19.80 -20.19
CA LEU A 55 17.22 -20.03 -21.37
C LEU A 55 18.04 -20.19 -22.66
N SER A 56 19.20 -19.53 -22.73
CA SER A 56 20.05 -19.52 -23.92
C SER A 56 21.07 -20.67 -23.94
N GLY A 57 21.45 -21.21 -22.77
CA GLY A 57 22.45 -22.28 -22.64
C GLY A 57 21.98 -23.69 -22.99
N GLY A 58 20.76 -23.86 -23.50
CA GLY A 58 20.09 -25.16 -23.62
C GLY A 58 20.53 -26.10 -24.75
N ASP A 59 21.29 -25.62 -25.76
CA ASP A 59 21.65 -26.44 -26.94
C ASP A 59 23.14 -26.82 -27.02
N GLY A 60 23.95 -26.48 -26.01
CA GLY A 60 25.37 -26.83 -25.95
C GLY A 60 25.65 -28.16 -25.24
N ASP A 61 26.28 -29.11 -25.92
CA ASP A 61 26.98 -30.29 -25.39
C ASP A 61 26.29 -31.06 -24.24
N GLY A 62 25.09 -31.59 -24.50
CA GLY A 62 24.48 -32.61 -23.64
C GLY A 62 23.95 -32.10 -22.29
N LEU A 63 23.83 -30.78 -22.12
CA LEU A 63 23.13 -30.21 -20.97
C LEU A 63 21.62 -30.55 -21.05
N PRO A 64 20.99 -30.83 -19.90
CA PRO A 64 19.55 -31.07 -19.87
C PRO A 64 18.79 -29.82 -20.35
N PRO A 65 17.65 -30.00 -21.04
CA PRO A 65 16.86 -28.89 -21.55
C PRO A 65 16.48 -27.91 -20.41
N PRO A 66 16.35 -26.61 -20.72
CA PRO A 66 16.06 -25.59 -19.73
C PRO A 66 14.76 -25.94 -18.99
N ARG A 67 14.81 -25.92 -17.65
CA ARG A 67 13.69 -26.25 -16.77
C ARG A 67 12.69 -25.09 -16.75
N CYS A 68 11.89 -24.98 -17.81
CA CYS A 68 10.98 -23.85 -18.06
C CYS A 68 10.07 -23.55 -16.86
N ARG A 69 9.61 -24.57 -16.12
CA ARG A 69 8.81 -24.39 -14.91
C ARG A 69 9.56 -23.75 -13.75
N GLU A 70 10.84 -24.07 -13.57
CA GLU A 70 11.67 -23.48 -12.51
C GLU A 70 11.99 -22.02 -12.84
N LEU A 71 12.28 -21.75 -14.11
CA LEU A 71 12.45 -20.39 -14.61
C LEU A 71 11.18 -19.54 -14.47
N ALA A 72 10.01 -20.12 -14.74
CA ALA A 72 8.73 -19.46 -14.48
C ALA A 72 8.55 -19.10 -13.00
N ARG A 73 8.94 -19.99 -12.07
CA ARG A 73 8.93 -19.71 -10.63
C ARG A 73 9.89 -18.57 -10.25
N GLN A 74 11.05 -18.48 -10.89
CA GLN A 74 12.01 -17.41 -10.66
C GLN A 74 11.53 -16.06 -11.22
N LEU A 75 10.78 -16.05 -12.32
CA LEU A 75 10.20 -14.84 -12.90
C LEU A 75 9.03 -14.26 -12.08
N PHE A 76 8.30 -15.09 -11.33
CA PHE A 76 7.16 -14.61 -10.53
C PHE A 76 7.54 -13.53 -9.49
N PRO A 77 8.58 -13.70 -8.65
CA PRO A 77 9.07 -12.63 -7.77
C PRO A 77 9.53 -11.38 -8.53
N VAL A 78 10.11 -11.53 -9.72
CA VAL A 78 10.58 -10.41 -10.55
C VAL A 78 9.39 -9.57 -11.04
N ALA A 79 8.31 -10.21 -11.51
CA ALA A 79 7.08 -9.52 -11.90
C ALA A 79 6.46 -8.75 -10.72
N ARG A 80 6.42 -9.37 -9.53
CA ARG A 80 5.91 -8.73 -8.30
C ARG A 80 6.75 -7.55 -7.84
N LEU A 81 8.06 -7.63 -8.03
CA LEU A 81 8.94 -6.51 -7.73
C LEU A 81 8.66 -5.32 -8.67
N PHE A 82 8.52 -5.54 -9.98
CA PHE A 82 8.13 -4.47 -10.91
C PHE A 82 6.78 -3.85 -10.56
N GLU A 83 5.79 -4.67 -10.16
CA GLU A 83 4.48 -4.19 -9.71
C GLU A 83 4.61 -3.29 -8.46
N SER A 84 5.42 -3.71 -7.48
CA SER A 84 5.66 -2.94 -6.25
C SER A 84 6.37 -1.60 -6.48
N LEU A 85 7.11 -1.48 -7.59
CA LEU A 85 7.83 -0.28 -7.99
C LEU A 85 7.03 0.59 -8.97
N GLY A 86 5.79 0.21 -9.30
CA GLY A 86 4.91 0.97 -10.19
C GLY A 86 5.16 0.74 -11.68
N PHE A 87 6.06 -0.17 -12.07
CA PHE A 87 6.33 -0.52 -13.47
C PHE A 87 5.31 -1.53 -14.01
N MET A 88 4.03 -1.16 -14.00
CA MET A 88 2.92 -2.07 -14.31
C MET A 88 2.99 -2.67 -15.72
N SER A 89 3.47 -1.92 -16.73
CA SER A 89 3.64 -2.45 -18.09
C SER A 89 4.68 -3.56 -18.14
N VAL A 90 5.84 -3.34 -17.51
CA VAL A 90 6.93 -4.34 -17.46
C VAL A 90 6.51 -5.55 -16.64
N ALA A 91 5.81 -5.34 -15.52
CA ALA A 91 5.27 -6.43 -14.70
C ALA A 91 4.32 -7.33 -15.50
N ARG A 92 3.45 -6.76 -16.35
CA ARG A 92 2.55 -7.52 -17.22
C ARG A 92 3.31 -8.33 -18.27
N GLU A 93 4.36 -7.75 -18.86
CA GLU A 93 5.20 -8.45 -19.83
C GLU A 93 5.97 -9.61 -19.21
N VAL A 94 6.59 -9.41 -18.04
CA VAL A 94 7.27 -10.49 -17.30
C VAL A 94 6.27 -11.59 -16.91
N SER A 95 5.07 -11.22 -16.47
CA SER A 95 4.00 -12.19 -16.15
C SER A 95 3.53 -12.96 -17.39
N HIS A 96 3.55 -12.33 -18.56
CA HIS A 96 3.21 -12.99 -19.81
C HIS A 96 4.28 -14.03 -20.20
N VAL A 97 5.56 -13.68 -20.10
CA VAL A 97 6.68 -14.62 -20.32
C VAL A 97 6.65 -15.77 -19.33
N GLU A 98 6.37 -15.49 -18.06
CA GLU A 98 6.19 -16.50 -17.00
C GLU A 98 5.09 -17.51 -17.34
N ARG A 99 3.94 -17.02 -17.82
CA ARG A 99 2.83 -17.89 -18.24
C ARG A 99 3.20 -18.76 -19.44
N LEU A 100 3.84 -18.19 -20.46
CA LEU A 100 4.29 -18.94 -21.64
C LEU A 100 5.31 -20.03 -21.27
N LEU A 101 6.25 -19.74 -20.35
CA LEU A 101 7.19 -20.73 -19.85
C LEU A 101 6.51 -21.88 -19.10
N ARG A 102 5.44 -21.59 -18.34
CA ARG A 102 4.64 -22.61 -17.66
C ARG A 102 3.87 -23.48 -18.66
N GLU A 103 3.33 -22.90 -19.71
CA GLU A 103 2.58 -23.61 -20.75
C GLU A 103 3.47 -24.56 -21.58
N MET A 104 4.76 -24.24 -21.73
CA MET A 104 5.72 -25.08 -22.46
C MET A 104 6.20 -26.32 -21.69
N ASP A 105 5.92 -26.44 -20.39
CA ASP A 105 6.31 -27.58 -19.54
C ASP A 105 5.12 -28.09 -18.69
N PRO A 106 4.09 -28.68 -19.34
CA PRO A 106 2.87 -29.13 -18.67
C PRO A 106 3.07 -30.41 -17.84
N ASP A 107 4.09 -31.23 -18.15
CA ASP A 107 4.25 -32.60 -17.64
C ASP A 107 5.06 -32.73 -16.33
N GLY A 108 5.43 -31.61 -15.70
CA GLY A 108 5.96 -31.62 -14.33
C GLY A 108 4.88 -32.02 -13.31
N ALA A 109 4.61 -33.31 -13.19
CA ALA A 109 3.55 -33.89 -12.35
C ALA A 109 3.54 -33.32 -10.92
N THR A 110 2.40 -32.72 -10.57
CA THR A 110 1.94 -32.62 -9.18
C THR A 110 1.85 -34.06 -8.64
N PRO A 111 2.42 -34.40 -7.46
CA PRO A 111 2.16 -35.71 -6.87
C PRO A 111 0.64 -35.85 -6.69
N PRO A 112 0.05 -37.03 -6.99
CA PRO A 112 -1.37 -37.24 -6.83
C PRO A 112 -1.77 -36.94 -5.38
N PRO A 113 -2.93 -36.30 -5.14
CA PRO A 113 -3.42 -36.12 -3.77
C PRO A 113 -3.51 -37.48 -3.08
N PRO A 114 -3.15 -37.58 -1.78
CA PRO A 114 -3.27 -38.85 -1.06
C PRO A 114 -4.71 -39.33 -1.12
N ALA A 115 -4.89 -40.61 -1.43
CA ALA A 115 -6.20 -41.23 -1.56
C ALA A 115 -7.06 -40.96 -0.31
N PRO A 116 -8.34 -40.59 -0.47
CA PRO A 116 -9.24 -40.43 0.66
C PRO A 116 -9.40 -41.77 1.40
N ALA A 117 -9.31 -41.73 2.72
CA ALA A 117 -9.49 -42.89 3.58
C ALA A 117 -10.88 -43.54 3.36
N PRO A 118 -10.99 -44.88 3.43
CA PRO A 118 -12.24 -45.58 3.18
C PRO A 118 -13.28 -45.20 4.23
N THR A 119 -14.42 -44.68 3.77
CA THR A 119 -15.61 -44.43 4.59
C THR A 119 -16.31 -45.77 4.88
N PRO A 120 -16.74 -46.06 6.12
CA PRO A 120 -17.46 -47.29 6.45
C PRO A 120 -18.82 -47.34 5.74
N ALA A 121 -19.16 -48.51 5.20
CA ALA A 121 -20.40 -48.75 4.49
C ALA A 121 -21.63 -48.63 5.42
N PRO A 122 -22.74 -48.01 4.96
CA PRO A 122 -24.04 -48.12 5.64
C PRO A 122 -24.66 -49.51 5.40
N PRO A 123 -25.58 -49.96 6.28
CA PRO A 123 -26.17 -51.30 6.22
C PRO A 123 -27.15 -51.43 5.05
N VAL A 124 -27.15 -52.64 4.47
CA VAL A 124 -28.05 -53.10 3.41
C VAL A 124 -29.46 -53.30 3.99
N GLU A 125 -30.46 -52.59 3.45
CA GLU A 125 -31.85 -52.97 3.63
C GLU A 125 -32.67 -52.82 2.34
N ALA A 126 -33.27 -53.96 1.97
CA ALA A 126 -34.42 -54.22 1.12
C ALA A 126 -34.52 -53.62 -0.32
N ARG A 127 -34.38 -54.54 -1.28
CA ARG A 127 -34.79 -54.45 -2.69
C ARG A 127 -36.24 -53.99 -2.88
N GLN A 128 -36.48 -53.14 -3.87
CA GLN A 128 -37.69 -53.16 -4.69
C GLN A 128 -37.33 -52.99 -6.19
N PRO A 129 -38.01 -53.69 -7.12
CA PRO A 129 -37.61 -53.78 -8.52
C PRO A 129 -38.13 -52.60 -9.36
N ALA A 130 -37.37 -52.30 -10.41
CA ALA A 130 -37.61 -51.24 -11.39
C ALA A 130 -38.98 -51.31 -12.10
N PRO A 131 -39.46 -50.15 -12.56
CA PRO A 131 -40.15 -50.08 -13.84
C PRO A 131 -39.45 -49.11 -14.81
N ALA A 132 -39.20 -49.64 -16.00
CA ALA A 132 -39.21 -49.02 -17.33
C ALA A 132 -38.63 -47.60 -17.50
N GLU A 133 -37.57 -47.52 -18.31
CA GLU A 133 -37.15 -46.32 -19.03
C GLU A 133 -38.31 -45.67 -19.80
N PRO A 134 -38.43 -44.34 -19.69
CA PRO A 134 -38.87 -43.49 -20.78
C PRO A 134 -37.68 -42.68 -21.30
N SER A 135 -37.55 -42.69 -22.62
CA SER A 135 -36.59 -41.98 -23.46
C SER A 135 -36.33 -40.54 -22.99
N LEU A 136 -35.06 -40.21 -22.74
CA LEU A 136 -34.64 -38.82 -22.55
C LEU A 136 -34.63 -38.08 -23.91
N PRO A 137 -35.16 -36.86 -23.97
CA PRO A 137 -35.11 -36.01 -25.14
C PRO A 137 -33.71 -35.43 -25.36
N GLU A 138 -33.43 -35.21 -26.64
CA GLU A 138 -32.28 -34.51 -27.22
C GLU A 138 -31.90 -33.25 -26.43
N VAL A 139 -30.72 -33.29 -25.80
CA VAL A 139 -30.14 -32.16 -25.06
C VAL A 139 -29.73 -31.09 -26.07
N SER A 140 -30.55 -30.05 -26.17
CA SER A 140 -30.20 -28.79 -26.81
C SER A 140 -28.97 -28.16 -26.14
N PRO A 141 -28.07 -27.51 -26.89
CA PRO A 141 -26.90 -26.83 -26.32
C PRO A 141 -27.32 -25.65 -25.42
N PRO A 142 -26.57 -25.35 -24.35
CA PRO A 142 -26.94 -24.33 -23.38
C PRO A 142 -26.91 -22.91 -23.99
N PRO A 143 -27.81 -22.01 -23.56
CA PRO A 143 -27.87 -20.65 -24.08
C PRO A 143 -26.64 -19.84 -23.64
N GLN A 144 -26.10 -19.09 -24.61
CA GLN A 144 -25.06 -18.09 -24.40
C GLN A 144 -25.51 -17.09 -23.33
N ARG A 145 -24.80 -17.10 -22.19
CA ARG A 145 -25.00 -16.11 -21.13
C ARG A 145 -24.50 -14.74 -21.61
N SER A 146 -25.44 -13.80 -21.75
CA SER A 146 -25.15 -12.40 -22.01
C SER A 146 -24.64 -11.69 -20.73
N PRO A 147 -23.79 -10.66 -20.85
CA PRO A 147 -23.03 -10.06 -19.73
C PRO A 147 -23.84 -9.18 -18.76
N LYS A 148 -25.17 -9.26 -18.75
CA LYS A 148 -26.03 -8.34 -17.98
C LYS A 148 -26.22 -8.71 -16.50
N ALA A 149 -25.85 -9.92 -16.07
CA ALA A 149 -26.06 -10.37 -14.69
C ALA A 149 -24.95 -9.92 -13.70
N VAL A 150 -23.76 -9.54 -14.20
CA VAL A 150 -22.63 -9.10 -13.35
C VAL A 150 -22.84 -7.68 -12.80
N VAL A 151 -23.60 -6.84 -13.52
CA VAL A 151 -23.84 -5.44 -13.14
C VAL A 151 -24.76 -5.31 -11.93
N LEU A 152 -25.70 -6.26 -11.73
CA LEU A 152 -26.63 -6.20 -10.60
C LEU A 152 -25.95 -6.53 -9.25
N GLY A 153 -24.97 -7.44 -9.25
CA GLY A 153 -24.24 -7.82 -8.04
C GLY A 153 -23.34 -6.70 -7.50
N LEU A 154 -22.77 -5.89 -8.40
CA LEU A 154 -21.90 -4.77 -8.04
C LEU A 154 -22.68 -3.62 -7.38
N ALA A 155 -23.90 -3.36 -7.86
CA ALA A 155 -24.76 -2.30 -7.32
C ALA A 155 -25.16 -2.55 -5.86
N VAL A 156 -25.46 -3.81 -5.49
CA VAL A 156 -25.81 -4.18 -4.11
C VAL A 156 -24.61 -4.04 -3.16
N LEU A 157 -23.40 -4.39 -3.63
CA LEU A 157 -22.17 -4.25 -2.85
C LEU A 157 -21.85 -2.77 -2.59
N VAL A 158 -21.96 -1.92 -3.60
CA VAL A 158 -21.76 -0.46 -3.46
C VAL A 158 -22.75 0.13 -2.47
N LEU A 159 -24.03 -0.28 -2.52
CA LEU A 159 -25.04 0.21 -1.59
C LEU A 159 -24.73 -0.18 -0.13
N ALA A 160 -24.22 -1.39 0.10
CA ALA A 160 -23.82 -1.86 1.43
C ALA A 160 -22.62 -1.09 1.98
N VAL A 161 -21.64 -0.77 1.14
CA VAL A 161 -20.46 0.03 1.52
C VAL A 161 -20.86 1.47 1.85
N VAL A 162 -21.75 2.09 1.06
CA VAL A 162 -22.26 3.43 1.33
C VAL A 162 -23.02 3.49 2.65
N ALA A 163 -23.85 2.48 2.96
CA ALA A 163 -24.56 2.39 4.23
C ALA A 163 -23.58 2.29 5.43
N ALA A 164 -22.51 1.51 5.30
CA ALA A 164 -21.49 1.39 6.35
C ALA A 164 -20.74 2.71 6.59
N VAL A 165 -20.40 3.44 5.53
CA VAL A 165 -19.71 4.75 5.64
C VAL A 165 -20.61 5.80 6.31
N VAL A 166 -21.91 5.85 6.00
CA VAL A 166 -22.86 6.78 6.63
C VAL A 166 -23.00 6.53 8.14
N VAL A 167 -22.95 5.26 8.58
CA VAL A 167 -22.99 4.91 10.01
C VAL A 167 -21.73 5.40 10.74
N VAL A 168 -20.55 5.28 10.13
CA VAL A 168 -19.28 5.76 10.71
C VAL A 168 -19.20 7.28 10.78
N ILE A 169 -19.75 8.00 9.79
CA ILE A 169 -19.76 9.47 9.83
C ILE A 169 -20.71 10.00 10.91
N ARG A 170 -21.89 9.37 11.07
CA ARG A 170 -22.84 9.78 12.12
C ARG A 170 -22.35 9.51 13.53
N SER A 171 -21.50 8.51 13.76
CA SER A 171 -20.94 8.24 15.08
C SER A 171 -19.83 9.20 15.50
N GLN A 172 -19.23 9.95 14.56
CA GLN A 172 -18.15 10.90 14.85
C GLN A 172 -18.63 12.34 15.12
N ALA A 173 -19.86 12.70 14.73
CA ALA A 173 -20.39 14.05 14.84
C ALA A 173 -20.80 14.49 16.28
N GLY A 174 -20.53 13.67 17.31
CA GLY A 174 -21.01 13.88 18.68
C GLY A 174 -20.05 14.58 19.67
N ARG A 175 -18.85 15.02 19.27
CA ARG A 175 -17.91 15.68 20.20
C ARG A 175 -17.69 17.15 19.85
N ALA A 176 -18.38 18.02 20.58
CA ALA A 176 -18.07 19.45 20.66
C ALA A 176 -16.82 19.68 21.55
N PRO A 177 -15.93 20.63 21.22
CA PRO A 177 -14.83 21.03 22.09
C PRO A 177 -15.28 22.14 23.04
N ASP A 178 -15.16 21.90 24.34
CA ASP A 178 -15.39 22.91 25.36
C ASP A 178 -14.13 23.76 25.59
N ARG A 179 -14.35 25.05 25.76
CA ARG A 179 -13.36 26.12 25.68
C ARG A 179 -13.11 26.65 27.09
N SER A 180 -11.88 26.57 27.62
CA SER A 180 -11.51 27.30 28.84
C SER A 180 -10.01 27.62 28.91
N LEU A 181 -9.72 28.92 28.94
CA LEU A 181 -8.50 29.57 29.47
C LEU A 181 -8.98 30.49 30.62
N PRO A 182 -8.10 31.23 31.33
CA PRO A 182 -6.92 30.86 32.10
C PRO A 182 -6.96 31.45 33.54
N VAL A 183 -6.16 30.97 34.50
CA VAL A 183 -5.96 31.69 35.78
C VAL A 183 -4.52 31.61 36.29
N GLY A 184 -3.86 32.77 36.29
CA GLY A 184 -3.22 33.42 37.44
C GLY A 184 -2.06 32.73 38.19
N SER A 185 -0.86 33.33 38.06
CA SER A 185 0.28 33.22 39.01
C SER A 185 -0.06 33.81 40.39
N PRO A 186 0.81 33.60 41.41
CA PRO A 186 1.81 34.65 41.66
C PRO A 186 3.21 34.19 42.09
N VAL A 187 4.10 35.16 41.95
CA VAL A 187 5.51 35.30 42.34
C VAL A 187 5.73 35.17 43.86
N ALA A 188 6.85 34.56 44.24
CA ALA A 188 7.60 34.94 45.44
C ALA A 188 9.11 34.69 45.22
N GLY A 189 9.89 35.77 45.29
CA GLY A 189 11.35 35.73 45.28
C GLY A 189 11.93 35.39 46.65
N GLY A 190 13.17 34.92 46.66
CA GLY A 190 13.92 34.63 47.87
C GLY A 190 15.34 34.18 47.56
N SER A 191 16.25 35.14 47.52
CA SER A 191 17.71 34.97 47.45
C SER A 191 18.26 34.49 48.80
N ALA A 192 19.12 33.48 48.80
CA ALA A 192 20.33 33.40 49.65
C ALA A 192 21.06 32.05 49.45
N ALA A 193 22.33 32.13 49.10
CA ALA A 193 23.39 31.19 49.47
C ALA A 193 24.50 32.03 50.16
N PRO A 194 25.54 31.47 50.82
CA PRO A 194 25.87 30.07 51.04
C PRO A 194 26.20 29.74 52.52
N GLY A 195 26.21 28.45 52.88
CA GLY A 195 26.64 27.98 54.20
C GLY A 195 27.14 26.55 54.13
N ALA A 196 28.38 26.36 54.57
CA ALA A 196 29.16 25.15 54.45
C ALA A 196 28.74 24.04 55.43
N GLN A 197 29.07 22.80 55.04
CA GLN A 197 29.34 21.63 55.87
C GLN A 197 28.15 21.06 56.69
N THR A 198 27.81 19.80 56.44
CA THR A 198 28.28 18.67 57.28
C THR A 198 27.82 17.37 56.63
N THR A 199 28.79 16.53 56.26
CA THR A 199 28.63 15.14 55.88
C THR A 199 27.99 14.40 57.06
N THR A 200 26.70 14.13 57.01
CA THR A 200 26.06 13.13 57.88
C THR A 200 25.36 12.15 56.98
N ALA A 201 25.98 10.98 56.81
CA ALA A 201 25.39 9.83 56.15
C ALA A 201 24.16 9.37 56.95
N ALA A 202 23.02 10.01 56.67
CA ALA A 202 21.72 9.56 57.12
C ALA A 202 21.40 8.27 56.37
N ARG A 203 21.61 7.15 57.06
CA ARG A 203 21.23 5.80 56.64
C ARG A 203 19.71 5.81 56.37
N THR A 204 19.32 5.98 55.11
CA THR A 204 17.92 5.93 54.70
C THR A 204 17.34 4.59 55.13
N PRO A 205 16.25 4.55 55.94
CA PRO A 205 15.64 3.30 56.33
C PRO A 205 15.24 2.52 55.08
N ALA A 206 15.63 1.25 55.01
CA ALA A 206 15.43 0.39 53.84
C ALA A 206 13.94 0.34 53.39
N GLY A 207 12.99 0.55 54.32
CA GLY A 207 11.55 0.61 54.02
C GLY A 207 11.10 1.81 53.18
N ALA A 208 11.75 2.99 53.29
CA ALA A 208 11.36 4.17 52.52
C ALA A 208 11.74 4.06 51.04
N ARG A 209 12.82 3.34 50.72
CA ARG A 209 13.22 3.04 49.34
C ARG A 209 12.26 2.07 48.65
N SER A 210 11.79 1.06 49.38
CA SER A 210 10.82 0.08 48.87
C SER A 210 9.44 0.70 48.61
N SER A 211 8.98 1.62 49.47
CA SER A 211 7.71 2.33 49.27
C SER A 211 7.75 3.28 48.06
N ARG A 212 8.86 4.00 47.86
CA ARG A 212 9.05 4.89 46.69
C ARG A 212 9.11 4.10 45.37
N ALA A 213 9.80 2.96 45.38
CA ALA A 213 9.87 2.06 44.22
C ALA A 213 8.52 1.38 43.91
N ALA A 214 7.71 1.08 44.93
CA ALA A 214 6.36 0.56 44.72
C ALA A 214 5.43 1.63 44.10
N GLY A 215 5.52 2.88 44.56
CA GLY A 215 4.76 4.00 44.00
C GLY A 215 5.14 4.34 42.55
N SER A 216 6.43 4.30 42.20
CA SER A 216 6.86 4.54 40.82
C SER A 216 6.39 3.46 39.86
N ARG A 217 6.43 2.18 40.26
CA ARG A 217 5.90 1.06 39.46
C ARG A 217 4.39 1.15 39.26
N ALA A 218 3.64 1.48 40.30
CA ALA A 218 2.19 1.66 40.20
C ALA A 218 1.83 2.82 39.25
N ARG A 219 2.54 3.95 39.35
CA ARG A 219 2.37 5.09 38.43
C ARG A 219 2.71 4.73 36.99
N LEU A 220 3.81 4.01 36.77
CA LEU A 220 4.19 3.54 35.43
C LEU A 220 3.12 2.65 34.81
N ALA A 221 2.60 1.69 35.59
CA ALA A 221 1.55 0.79 35.11
C ALA A 221 0.25 1.54 34.74
N ASP A 222 -0.13 2.55 35.53
CA ASP A 222 -1.29 3.40 35.25
C ASP A 222 -1.08 4.22 33.96
N LEU A 223 0.05 4.91 33.81
CA LEU A 223 0.38 5.68 32.60
C LEU A 223 0.38 4.81 31.34
N ILE A 224 0.96 3.61 31.41
CA ILE A 224 0.95 2.65 30.29
C ILE A 224 -0.47 2.16 30.00
N GLY A 225 -1.26 1.87 31.03
CA GLY A 225 -2.67 1.51 30.87
C GLY A 225 -3.46 2.60 30.14
N GLN A 226 -3.29 3.86 30.55
CA GLN A 226 -3.94 5.01 29.92
C GLN A 226 -3.43 5.23 28.48
N ALA A 227 -2.13 5.08 28.23
CA ALA A 227 -1.55 5.21 26.88
C ALA A 227 -2.16 4.18 25.92
N ARG A 228 -2.31 2.93 26.36
CA ARG A 228 -2.93 1.85 25.58
C ARG A 228 -4.41 2.11 25.31
N LEU A 229 -5.16 2.63 26.29
CA LEU A 229 -6.56 3.02 26.10
C LEU A 229 -6.70 4.18 25.09
N ALA A 230 -5.81 5.18 25.15
CA ALA A 230 -5.78 6.27 24.17
C ALA A 230 -5.47 5.75 22.76
N LEU A 231 -4.52 4.82 22.64
CA LEU A 231 -4.20 4.12 21.39
C LEU A 231 -5.41 3.40 20.80
N GLN A 232 -6.13 2.62 21.62
CA GLN A 232 -7.35 1.91 21.20
C GLN A 232 -8.47 2.86 20.79
N ALA A 233 -8.54 4.04 21.39
CA ALA A 233 -9.48 5.09 21.00
C ALA A 233 -9.05 5.86 19.73
N GLY A 234 -7.85 5.61 19.22
CA GLY A 234 -7.28 6.32 18.07
C GLY A 234 -6.73 7.72 18.39
N ASP A 235 -6.61 8.06 19.68
CA ASP A 235 -6.04 9.32 20.15
C ASP A 235 -4.52 9.21 20.28
N LEU A 236 -3.85 9.28 19.13
CA LEU A 236 -2.40 9.07 19.03
C LEU A 236 -1.60 10.20 19.70
N ASP A 237 -2.14 11.41 19.75
CA ASP A 237 -1.50 12.55 20.42
C ASP A 237 -1.49 12.31 21.93
N ARG A 238 -2.65 11.98 22.52
CA ARG A 238 -2.74 11.66 23.94
C ARG A 238 -1.92 10.44 24.33
N ALA A 239 -1.89 9.40 23.48
CA ALA A 239 -1.06 8.22 23.70
C ALA A 239 0.44 8.57 23.71
N THR A 240 0.87 9.48 22.84
CA THR A 240 2.26 9.97 22.79
C THR A 240 2.64 10.71 24.08
N ASP A 241 1.78 11.60 24.56
CA ASP A 241 2.01 12.35 25.80
C ASP A 241 2.12 11.42 27.01
N LEU A 242 1.17 10.47 27.15
CA LEU A 242 1.17 9.50 28.24
C LEU A 242 2.40 8.58 28.20
N LEU A 243 2.84 8.18 27.01
CA LEU A 243 4.06 7.41 26.84
C LEU A 243 5.31 8.23 27.20
N ASN A 244 5.34 9.52 26.87
CA ASN A 244 6.42 10.42 27.28
C ASN A 244 6.50 10.57 28.80
N GLU A 245 5.35 10.69 29.47
CA GLU A 245 5.25 10.71 30.92
C GLU A 245 5.69 9.37 31.54
N ALA A 246 5.32 8.24 30.94
CA ALA A 246 5.74 6.91 31.39
C ALA A 246 7.26 6.72 31.27
N ALA A 247 7.84 7.13 30.14
CA ALA A 247 9.28 7.06 29.90
C ALA A 247 10.10 7.96 30.85
N ALA A 248 9.51 9.05 31.37
CA ALA A 248 10.13 9.87 32.40
C ALA A 248 10.19 9.18 33.78
N VAL A 249 9.36 8.16 34.01
CA VAL A 249 9.42 7.32 35.22
C VAL A 249 10.48 6.23 35.07
N ASP A 250 10.42 5.47 33.98
CA ASP A 250 11.40 4.42 33.65
C ASP A 250 11.36 4.11 32.14
N VAL A 251 12.38 4.54 31.40
CA VAL A 251 12.48 4.35 29.95
C VAL A 251 12.83 2.91 29.57
N GLU A 252 13.52 2.17 30.44
CA GLU A 252 14.03 0.82 30.19
C GLU A 252 12.99 -0.26 30.49
N ALA A 253 11.84 0.13 31.05
CA ALA A 253 10.75 -0.78 31.28
C ALA A 253 10.26 -1.37 29.94
N GLY A 254 10.36 -2.69 29.78
CA GLY A 254 10.00 -3.38 28.53
C GLY A 254 8.60 -3.04 28.03
N VAL A 255 7.64 -2.82 28.94
CA VAL A 255 6.26 -2.42 28.63
C VAL A 255 6.15 -1.03 27.97
N VAL A 256 7.09 -0.11 28.26
CA VAL A 256 7.17 1.21 27.60
C VAL A 256 7.61 1.01 26.16
N ARG A 257 8.67 0.21 25.94
CA ARG A 257 9.18 -0.10 24.60
C ARG A 257 8.15 -0.83 23.74
N GLU A 258 7.41 -1.78 24.31
CA GLU A 258 6.29 -2.46 23.63
C GLU A 258 5.20 -1.47 23.22
N THR A 259 4.76 -0.62 24.14
CA THR A 259 3.70 0.36 23.87
C THR A 259 4.17 1.41 22.84
N ALA A 260 5.45 1.79 22.87
CA ALA A 260 6.07 2.64 21.85
C ALA A 260 6.05 1.99 20.46
N GLN A 261 6.33 0.68 20.37
CA GLN A 261 6.28 -0.06 19.11
C GLN A 261 4.85 -0.14 18.53
N GLU A 262 3.84 -0.36 19.38
CA GLU A 262 2.43 -0.30 18.98
C GLU A 262 2.05 1.09 18.46
N LEU A 263 2.47 2.15 19.15
CA LEU A 263 2.21 3.53 18.76
C LEU A 263 2.87 3.90 17.41
N VAL A 264 4.12 3.51 17.20
CA VAL A 264 4.82 3.69 15.91
C VAL A 264 4.06 2.99 14.79
N THR A 265 3.57 1.78 15.04
CA THR A 265 2.79 1.02 14.04
C THR A 265 1.49 1.76 13.70
N ALA A 266 0.76 2.23 14.71
CA ALA A 266 -0.47 2.99 14.50
C ALA A 266 -0.25 4.32 13.76
N LEU A 267 0.85 5.04 14.05
CA LEU A 267 1.21 6.27 13.34
C LEU A 267 1.53 6.01 11.86
N VAL A 268 2.23 4.92 11.54
CA VAL A 268 2.51 4.52 10.16
C VAL A 268 1.22 4.18 9.41
N GLU A 269 0.33 3.40 10.03
CA GLU A 269 -0.98 3.07 9.44
C GLU A 269 -1.83 4.32 9.18
N ARG A 270 -1.86 5.24 10.15
CA ARG A 270 -2.59 6.51 10.02
C ARG A 270 -1.97 7.41 8.95
N SER A 271 -0.65 7.35 8.78
CA SER A 271 0.04 8.06 7.70
C SER A 271 -0.35 7.52 6.34
N ASP A 272 -0.35 6.18 6.16
CA ASP A 272 -0.78 5.56 4.91
C ASP A 272 -2.24 5.91 4.56
N GLN A 273 -3.11 5.96 5.57
CA GLN A 273 -4.49 6.41 5.39
C GLN A 273 -4.56 7.88 4.95
N ALA A 274 -3.77 8.77 5.56
CA ALA A 274 -3.70 10.18 5.17
C ALA A 274 -3.18 10.35 3.74
N ALA A 275 -2.14 9.59 3.35
CA ALA A 275 -1.62 9.56 1.99
C ALA A 275 -2.69 9.06 0.99
N GLY A 276 -3.45 8.02 1.34
CA GLY A 276 -4.57 7.53 0.53
C GLY A 276 -5.69 8.56 0.34
N ASN A 277 -5.86 9.49 1.30
CA ASN A 277 -6.79 10.62 1.21
C ASN A 277 -6.19 11.85 0.52
N ALA A 278 -4.94 11.78 0.04
CA ALA A 278 -4.17 12.88 -0.52
C ALA A 278 -3.82 14.01 0.48
N ASP A 279 -3.87 13.73 1.78
CA ASP A 279 -3.43 14.63 2.85
C ASP A 279 -1.91 14.48 3.09
N TRP A 280 -1.10 14.84 2.09
CA TRP A 280 0.36 14.56 2.09
C TRP A 280 1.12 15.20 3.24
N GLU A 281 0.74 16.42 3.63
CA GLU A 281 1.37 17.12 4.76
C GLU A 281 1.11 16.39 6.08
N ARG A 282 -0.14 15.95 6.28
CA ARG A 282 -0.51 15.14 7.45
C ARG A 282 0.20 13.80 7.45
N ALA A 283 0.28 13.13 6.30
CA ALA A 283 0.99 11.86 6.15
C ALA A 283 2.47 12.00 6.53
N ALA A 284 3.14 13.05 6.02
CA ALA A 284 4.54 13.34 6.33
C ALA A 284 4.75 13.62 7.84
N GLY A 285 3.92 14.48 8.44
CA GLY A 285 4.01 14.79 9.87
C GLY A 285 3.71 13.60 10.80
N LEU A 286 2.98 12.58 10.32
CA LEU A 286 2.79 11.33 11.05
C LEU A 286 4.02 10.42 10.98
N LEU A 287 4.70 10.34 9.82
CA LEU A 287 5.93 9.55 9.69
C LEU A 287 7.11 10.17 10.43
N GLU A 288 7.19 11.50 10.48
CA GLU A 288 8.19 12.22 11.27
C GLU A 288 8.03 11.89 12.75
N ARG A 289 6.80 12.02 13.29
CA ARG A 289 6.50 11.64 14.67
C ARG A 289 6.79 10.17 14.97
N ALA A 290 6.46 9.27 14.04
CA ALA A 290 6.79 7.85 14.17
C ALA A 290 8.31 7.62 14.22
N ARG A 291 9.08 8.37 13.42
CA ARG A 291 10.55 8.29 13.38
C ARG A 291 11.16 8.81 14.68
N ASP A 292 10.70 9.94 15.19
CA ASP A 292 11.17 10.51 16.45
C ASP A 292 10.94 9.56 17.62
N LEU A 293 9.75 8.95 17.69
CA LEU A 293 9.43 7.92 18.68
C LEU A 293 10.33 6.69 18.52
N ALA A 294 10.52 6.20 17.29
CA ALA A 294 11.34 5.04 17.04
C ALA A 294 12.80 5.27 17.46
N LEU A 295 13.38 6.43 17.12
CA LEU A 295 14.74 6.78 17.50
C LEU A 295 14.89 6.92 19.02
N ARG A 296 13.92 7.53 19.70
CA ARG A 296 13.95 7.72 21.15
C ARG A 296 13.94 6.40 21.93
N PHE A 297 13.21 5.40 21.46
CA PHE A 297 13.04 4.11 22.14
C PHE A 297 13.87 2.97 21.50
N ASP A 298 14.86 3.32 20.66
CA ASP A 298 15.72 2.37 19.95
C ASP A 298 14.91 1.28 19.19
N LEU A 299 13.82 1.70 18.55
CA LEU A 299 12.97 0.84 17.74
C LEU A 299 13.42 0.83 16.27
N SER A 300 13.03 -0.22 15.56
CA SER A 300 13.32 -0.36 14.13
C SER A 300 12.62 0.73 13.31
N THR A 301 13.38 1.47 12.49
CA THR A 301 12.81 2.44 11.52
C THR A 301 12.37 1.78 10.21
N ARG A 302 12.70 0.50 9.98
CA ARG A 302 12.35 -0.22 8.75
C ARG A 302 10.87 -0.10 8.33
N PRO A 303 9.87 -0.24 9.21
CA PRO A 303 8.46 -0.05 8.82
C PRO A 303 8.17 1.37 8.34
N ILE A 304 8.79 2.38 8.95
CA ILE A 304 8.65 3.79 8.57
C ILE A 304 9.29 4.02 7.20
N ASP A 305 10.50 3.54 6.97
CA ASP A 305 11.18 3.71 5.68
C ASP A 305 10.45 2.96 4.56
N LYS A 306 9.86 1.80 4.87
CA LYS A 306 8.98 1.09 3.94
C LYS A 306 7.72 1.90 3.62
N ALA A 307 7.14 2.61 4.58
CA ALA A 307 5.99 3.49 4.37
C ALA A 307 6.37 4.71 3.51
N VAL A 308 7.51 5.35 3.80
CA VAL A 308 8.06 6.43 2.97
C VAL A 308 8.24 5.98 1.53
N ARG A 309 8.81 4.80 1.29
CA ARG A 309 8.96 4.25 -0.07
C ARG A 309 7.62 4.00 -0.75
N ARG A 310 6.66 3.38 -0.06
CA ARG A 310 5.30 3.17 -0.60
C ARG A 310 4.65 4.49 -0.98
N GLN A 311 4.68 5.47 -0.08
CA GLN A 311 4.07 6.79 -0.30
C GLN A 311 4.83 7.60 -1.36
N GLY A 312 6.15 7.42 -1.49
CA GLY A 312 6.97 8.03 -2.53
C GLY A 312 6.67 7.52 -3.94
N GLY A 313 6.14 6.30 -4.06
CA GLY A 313 5.66 5.74 -5.32
C GLY A 313 4.24 6.19 -5.71
N LEU A 314 3.53 6.90 -4.83
CA LEU A 314 2.21 7.42 -5.14
C LEU A 314 2.34 8.75 -5.89
N GLU A 315 1.52 8.94 -6.92
CA GLU A 315 1.40 10.25 -7.55
C GLU A 315 0.84 11.26 -6.55
N ARG A 316 1.57 12.34 -6.32
CA ARG A 316 1.13 13.41 -5.43
C ARG A 316 0.15 14.29 -6.16
N TYR A 317 -1.08 14.35 -5.66
CA TYR A 317 -2.09 15.28 -6.12
C TYR A 317 -2.78 15.94 -4.93
N ARG A 318 -3.32 17.14 -5.11
CA ARG A 318 -4.21 17.76 -4.13
C ARG A 318 -5.65 17.44 -4.52
N ARG A 319 -6.44 16.94 -3.58
CA ARG A 319 -7.88 16.70 -3.77
C ARG A 319 -8.64 17.98 -3.45
N LEU A 320 -9.38 18.50 -4.42
CA LEU A 320 -10.21 19.69 -4.30
C LEU A 320 -11.67 19.36 -4.62
N GLY A 321 -12.60 19.94 -3.88
CA GLY A 321 -14.02 19.90 -4.17
C GLY A 321 -14.49 21.08 -5.04
N PRO A 322 -15.74 21.05 -5.52
CA PRO A 322 -16.31 22.16 -6.31
C PRO A 322 -16.42 23.47 -5.51
N GLN A 323 -16.46 23.41 -4.18
CA GLN A 323 -16.49 24.57 -3.28
C GLN A 323 -15.13 25.26 -3.09
N ASP A 324 -14.02 24.60 -3.43
CA ASP A 324 -12.66 25.09 -3.14
C ASP A 324 -12.17 26.08 -4.21
N ILE A 325 -13.00 27.08 -4.54
CA ILE A 325 -12.80 27.98 -5.68
C ILE A 325 -11.44 28.66 -5.66
N SER A 326 -10.99 29.16 -4.50
CA SER A 326 -9.70 29.81 -4.38
C SER A 326 -8.53 28.85 -4.64
N ALA A 327 -8.64 27.59 -4.22
CA ALA A 327 -7.60 26.59 -4.44
C ALA A 327 -7.60 26.13 -5.91
N LEU A 328 -8.78 26.00 -6.53
CA LEU A 328 -8.91 25.72 -7.95
C LEU A 328 -8.34 26.86 -8.81
N GLN A 329 -8.56 28.12 -8.43
CA GLN A 329 -7.96 29.28 -9.10
C GLN A 329 -6.43 29.28 -8.98
N ALA A 330 -5.89 28.93 -7.81
CA ALA A 330 -4.45 28.78 -7.62
C ALA A 330 -3.84 27.62 -8.41
N ALA A 331 -4.66 26.64 -8.83
CA ALA A 331 -4.26 25.49 -9.63
C ALA A 331 -4.33 25.75 -11.15
N ILE A 332 -4.65 26.96 -11.60
CA ILE A 332 -4.62 27.31 -13.02
C ILE A 332 -3.20 27.11 -13.57
N GLY A 333 -3.11 26.39 -14.68
CA GLY A 333 -1.86 25.96 -15.31
C GLY A 333 -1.44 24.54 -14.89
N SER A 334 -1.97 23.98 -13.81
CA SER A 334 -1.61 22.62 -13.39
C SER A 334 -2.35 21.54 -14.19
N ARG A 335 -1.77 20.34 -14.27
CA ARG A 335 -2.48 19.13 -14.73
C ARG A 335 -3.56 18.77 -13.71
N VAL A 336 -4.75 18.49 -14.20
CA VAL A 336 -5.91 18.13 -13.37
C VAL A 336 -6.66 16.93 -13.94
N ILE A 337 -7.21 16.11 -13.04
CA ILE A 337 -8.20 15.10 -13.35
C ILE A 337 -9.50 15.49 -12.66
N VAL A 338 -10.54 15.74 -13.44
CA VAL A 338 -11.86 16.16 -12.98
C VAL A 338 -12.81 14.98 -13.04
N PHE A 339 -13.40 14.64 -11.90
CA PHE A 339 -14.41 13.59 -11.76
C PHE A 339 -15.79 14.22 -11.70
N THR A 340 -16.66 13.78 -12.62
CA THR A 340 -18.06 14.20 -12.74
C THR A 340 -19.01 13.02 -12.68
N ASP A 341 -20.32 13.28 -12.58
CA ASP A 341 -21.36 12.24 -12.53
C ASP A 341 -21.29 11.22 -13.67
N GLY A 342 -20.81 11.63 -14.85
CA GLY A 342 -20.85 10.81 -16.07
C GLY A 342 -19.49 10.52 -16.72
N ALA A 343 -18.42 11.18 -16.28
CA ALA A 343 -17.11 11.03 -16.92
C ALA A 343 -15.95 11.47 -16.00
N THR A 344 -14.77 10.94 -16.33
CA THR A 344 -13.49 11.49 -15.87
C THR A 344 -12.86 12.26 -17.02
N ARG A 345 -12.39 13.48 -16.78
CA ARG A 345 -11.69 14.30 -17.78
C ARG A 345 -10.32 14.67 -17.26
N GLU A 346 -9.29 14.43 -18.07
CA GLU A 346 -7.92 14.77 -17.75
C GLU A 346 -7.41 15.86 -18.69
N GLY A 347 -6.78 16.89 -18.13
CA GLY A 347 -6.21 17.97 -18.92
C GLY A 347 -5.52 19.03 -18.07
N ARG A 348 -5.24 20.19 -18.67
CA ARG A 348 -4.68 21.35 -17.98
C ARG A 348 -5.77 22.32 -17.56
N LEU A 349 -5.78 22.76 -16.30
CA LEU A 349 -6.77 23.74 -15.85
C LEU A 349 -6.42 25.13 -16.41
N LEU A 350 -7.28 25.71 -17.25
CA LEU A 350 -7.04 27.02 -17.86
C LEU A 350 -7.70 28.16 -17.10
N ALA A 351 -8.90 27.94 -16.57
CA ALA A 351 -9.65 28.96 -15.84
C ALA A 351 -10.75 28.36 -14.97
N VAL A 352 -11.19 29.13 -13.97
CA VAL A 352 -12.37 28.87 -13.14
C VAL A 352 -13.30 30.09 -13.30
N THR A 353 -14.40 29.94 -14.05
CA THR A 353 -15.27 31.06 -14.45
C THR A 353 -16.73 30.73 -14.28
N GLY A 354 -17.50 31.60 -13.60
CA GLY A 354 -18.97 31.60 -13.68
C GLY A 354 -19.66 30.29 -13.31
N GLY A 355 -19.06 29.47 -12.43
CA GLY A 355 -19.59 28.15 -12.09
C GLY A 355 -19.07 27.00 -12.96
N SER A 356 -18.01 27.21 -13.75
CA SER A 356 -17.42 26.21 -14.65
C SER A 356 -15.90 26.17 -14.56
N LEU A 357 -15.32 25.00 -14.78
CA LEU A 357 -13.90 24.78 -15.02
C LEU A 357 -13.64 24.76 -16.54
N ARG A 358 -12.63 25.48 -17.01
CA ARG A 358 -12.12 25.37 -18.38
C ARG A 358 -10.88 24.50 -18.39
N LEU A 359 -10.92 23.39 -19.11
CA LEU A 359 -9.85 22.40 -19.22
C LEU A 359 -9.30 22.38 -20.64
N GLN A 360 -7.99 22.33 -20.80
CA GLN A 360 -7.32 21.99 -22.05
C GLN A 360 -7.09 20.49 -22.08
N LEU A 361 -7.79 19.79 -22.96
CA LEU A 361 -7.68 18.35 -23.16
C LEU A 361 -6.78 18.07 -24.37
N GLY A 362 -5.90 17.09 -24.27
CA GLY A 362 -5.20 16.51 -25.42
C GLY A 362 -6.05 15.42 -26.03
N LEU A 363 -6.35 15.52 -27.32
CA LEU A 363 -6.98 14.48 -28.12
C LEU A 363 -5.92 13.89 -29.04
N ASP A 364 -5.60 12.62 -28.85
CA ASP A 364 -4.71 11.91 -29.77
C ASP A 364 -5.44 11.70 -31.10
N VAL A 365 -4.81 12.17 -32.17
CA VAL A 365 -5.22 11.96 -33.56
C VAL A 365 -4.31 10.91 -34.16
N ALA A 366 -4.83 10.08 -35.06
CA ALA A 366 -4.01 9.12 -35.81
C ALA A 366 -2.79 9.83 -36.43
N ASP A 367 -1.63 9.16 -36.40
CA ASP A 367 -0.33 9.62 -36.90
C ASP A 367 0.42 10.65 -36.02
N ASP A 368 0.49 10.38 -34.70
CA ASP A 368 1.34 11.09 -33.70
C ASP A 368 1.02 12.58 -33.43
N GLY A 369 -0.17 13.05 -33.81
CA GLY A 369 -0.62 14.41 -33.51
C GLY A 369 -1.52 14.51 -32.27
N THR A 370 -1.28 15.48 -31.39
CA THR A 370 -2.21 15.82 -30.31
C THR A 370 -2.96 17.11 -30.63
N LEU A 371 -4.28 17.03 -30.81
CA LEU A 371 -5.14 18.21 -30.90
C LEU A 371 -5.50 18.72 -29.51
N LEU A 372 -5.25 20.00 -29.26
CA LEU A 372 -5.63 20.65 -28.01
C LEU A 372 -7.05 21.19 -28.14
N HIS A 373 -7.98 20.62 -27.37
CA HIS A 373 -9.36 21.07 -27.30
C HIS A 373 -9.67 21.66 -25.93
N THR A 374 -10.33 22.82 -25.90
CA THR A 374 -10.79 23.41 -24.64
C THR A 374 -12.21 22.96 -24.34
N SER A 375 -12.39 22.37 -23.17
CA SER A 375 -13.67 21.86 -22.68
C SER A 375 -14.12 22.62 -21.44
N GLU A 376 -15.41 22.94 -21.37
CA GLU A 376 -16.04 23.49 -20.16
C GLU A 376 -16.72 22.37 -19.36
N VAL A 377 -16.47 22.38 -18.05
CA VAL A 377 -17.07 21.45 -17.08
C VAL A 377 -17.81 22.26 -16.02
N PRO A 378 -19.15 22.14 -15.91
CA PRO A 378 -19.90 22.82 -14.86
C PRO A 378 -19.49 22.32 -13.47
N LEU A 379 -19.13 23.22 -12.55
CA LEU A 379 -18.76 22.90 -11.17
C LEU A 379 -19.87 22.14 -10.44
N ALA A 380 -21.14 22.41 -10.78
CA ALA A 380 -22.28 21.69 -10.21
C ALA A 380 -22.27 20.18 -10.50
N SER A 381 -21.57 19.74 -11.56
CA SER A 381 -21.40 18.33 -11.93
C SER A 381 -20.09 17.72 -11.43
N VAL A 382 -19.24 18.51 -10.78
CA VAL A 382 -17.90 18.08 -10.31
C VAL A 382 -18.01 17.57 -8.88
N HIS A 383 -17.56 16.35 -8.65
CA HIS A 383 -17.45 15.79 -7.30
C HIS A 383 -16.05 15.99 -6.71
N GLU A 384 -15.05 15.89 -7.56
CA GLU A 384 -13.64 15.89 -7.16
C GLU A 384 -12.77 16.39 -8.31
N VAL A 385 -11.78 17.20 -7.96
CA VAL A 385 -10.69 17.61 -8.84
C VAL A 385 -9.38 17.19 -8.19
N ARG A 386 -8.60 16.36 -8.87
CA ARG A 386 -7.23 16.04 -8.48
C ARG A 386 -6.29 16.96 -9.22
N VAL A 387 -5.56 17.78 -8.48
CA VAL A 387 -4.57 18.72 -9.04
C VAL A 387 -3.18 18.14 -8.83
N TYR A 388 -2.45 17.95 -9.92
CA TYR A 388 -1.08 17.48 -9.89
C TYR A 388 -0.15 18.68 -9.96
N PRO A 389 0.78 18.85 -9.00
CA PRO A 389 1.80 19.88 -9.08
C PRO A 389 2.68 19.62 -10.31
N ASP A 390 2.97 20.68 -11.05
CA ASP A 390 3.85 20.65 -12.25
C ASP A 390 5.30 20.28 -11.88
#